data_AF-A0A951J726-F1
#
_entry.id   AF-A0A951J726-F1
#
_cell.length_a   1.000
_cell.length_b   1.000
_cell.length_c   1.000
_cell.angle_alpha   90.00
_cell.angle_beta   90.00
_cell.angle_gamma   90.00
#
_symmetry.space_group_name_H-M   'P 1'
#
loop_
_entity.id
_entity.type
_entity.pdbx_description
1 polymer ?
#
loop_
_entity_poly.entity_id
_entity_poly.type
_entity_poly.pdbx_seq_one_letter_code
_entity_poly.pdbx_strand_id
1 'polypeptide(L)' 'MAREGEGFVDGDTPSTKAALATLRKLTEATKVLVVLADEDRVNWLSLRNEPTVHLLEAGQLNTYDVLLSEDVIFTSEALD' A
#
# COMPACT_ATOMS: atom_id res chain seq x y z
N MET A 1 -1.71 8.91 9.80
CA MET A 1 -1.90 10.14 8.97
C MET A 1 -1.92 9.69 7.52
N ALA A 2 -2.88 10.09 6.68
CA ALA A 2 -2.92 9.60 5.29
C ALA A 2 -1.72 10.15 4.48
N ARG A 3 -1.00 9.28 3.75
CA ARG A 3 0.16 9.66 2.93
C ARG A 3 -0.02 9.14 1.49
N GLU A 4 0.46 9.93 0.54
CA GLU A 4 0.53 9.55 -0.88
C GLU A 4 1.87 8.87 -1.17
N GLY A 5 1.86 7.84 -2.02
CA GLY A 5 3.07 7.24 -2.59
C GLY A 5 2.93 7.00 -4.09
N GLU A 6 3.88 7.50 -4.89
CA GLU A 6 4.10 6.98 -6.24
C GLU A 6 4.47 5.48 -6.15
N GLY A 7 4.09 4.70 -7.17
CA GLY A 7 4.09 3.23 -7.18
C GLY A 7 5.26 2.58 -6.43
N PHE A 8 4.97 1.51 -5.67
CA PHE A 8 5.94 0.92 -4.75
C PHE A 8 7.11 0.22 -5.48
N VAL A 9 6.95 -0.12 -6.75
CA VAL A 9 7.96 -0.78 -7.59
C VAL A 9 8.15 -0.03 -8.90
N ASP A 10 9.41 0.13 -9.31
CA ASP A 10 9.77 0.69 -10.62
C ASP A 10 9.55 -0.38 -11.73
N GLY A 11 8.49 -0.21 -12.54
CA GLY A 11 8.20 -1.03 -13.72
C GLY A 11 7.22 -2.20 -13.51
N ASP A 12 7.08 -3.06 -14.52
CA ASP A 12 6.00 -4.08 -14.58
C ASP A 12 6.29 -5.40 -13.83
N THR A 13 7.45 -5.52 -13.18
CA THR A 13 7.87 -6.77 -12.53
C THR A 13 7.65 -6.69 -11.02
N PRO A 14 6.79 -7.54 -10.43
CA PRO A 14 6.56 -7.54 -8.99
C PRO A 14 7.84 -7.81 -8.19
N SER A 15 8.09 -7.01 -7.16
CA SER A 15 9.27 -7.12 -6.30
C SER A 15 8.96 -6.68 -4.88
N THR A 16 8.77 -7.67 -3.99
CA THR A 16 8.54 -7.41 -2.55
C THR A 16 9.67 -6.61 -1.93
N LYS A 17 10.93 -6.87 -2.31
CA LYS A 17 12.08 -6.16 -1.76
C LYS A 17 12.07 -4.68 -2.13
N ALA A 18 11.75 -4.34 -3.39
CA ALA A 18 11.66 -2.95 -3.84
C ALA A 18 10.48 -2.25 -3.15
N ALA A 19 9.31 -2.89 -3.15
CA ALA A 19 8.11 -2.34 -2.53
C ALA A 19 8.29 -2.05 -1.04
N LEU A 20 8.92 -2.96 -0.30
CA LEU A 20 9.24 -2.74 1.11
C LEU A 20 10.25 -1.62 1.32
N ALA A 21 11.27 -1.51 0.47
CA ALA A 21 12.23 -0.43 0.57
C ALA A 21 11.56 0.94 0.37
N THR A 22 10.61 1.05 -0.55
CA THR A 22 9.81 2.26 -0.77
C THR A 22 8.88 2.51 0.41
N LEU A 23 8.11 1.51 0.84
CA LEU A 23 7.19 1.60 1.98
C LEU A 23 7.91 2.08 3.25
N ARG A 24 9.11 1.55 3.54
CA ARG A 24 9.90 1.90 4.72
C ARG A 24 10.51 3.31 4.68
N LYS A 25 10.57 3.94 3.50
CA LYS A 25 10.89 5.38 3.41
C LYS A 25 9.70 6.26 3.75
N LEU A 26 8.48 5.76 3.55
CA LEU A 26 7.24 6.51 3.80
C LEU A 26 6.79 6.41 5.26
N THR A 27 7.01 5.25 5.91
CA THR A 27 6.60 5.01 7.29
C THR A 27 7.46 3.97 8.01
N GLU A 28 7.59 4.14 9.32
CA GLU A 28 8.18 3.17 10.26
C GLU A 28 7.12 2.30 10.95
N ALA A 29 5.83 2.54 10.67
CA ALA A 29 4.71 1.84 11.28
C ALA A 29 4.73 0.32 11.02
N THR A 30 4.13 -0.42 11.95
CA THR A 30 4.06 -1.88 11.92
C THR A 30 2.68 -2.41 11.54
N LYS A 31 1.67 -1.53 11.52
CA LYS A 31 0.34 -1.78 10.97
C LYS A 31 0.00 -0.74 9.93
N VAL A 32 0.28 -1.06 8.67
CA VAL A 32 0.05 -0.15 7.55
C VAL A 32 -1.12 -0.66 6.73
N LEU A 33 -2.10 0.20 6.46
CA LEU A 33 -3.10 -0.02 5.42
C LEU A 33 -2.58 0.61 4.14
N VAL A 34 -2.42 -0.19 3.09
CA VAL A 34 -2.08 0.29 1.75
C VAL A 34 -3.32 0.12 0.88
N VAL A 35 -3.78 1.24 0.30
CA VAL A 35 -4.94 1.30 -0.57
C VAL A 35 -4.47 1.46 -2.00
N LEU A 36 -4.87 0.53 -2.86
CA LEU A 36 -4.49 0.45 -4.27
C LEU A 36 -5.72 0.63 -5.19
N ALA A 37 -5.47 0.99 -6.44
CA ALA A 37 -6.47 0.86 -7.50
C ALA A 37 -6.72 -0.63 -7.80
N ASP A 38 -7.93 -0.98 -8.27
CA ASP A 38 -8.32 -2.36 -8.61
C ASP A 38 -7.37 -3.01 -9.64
N GLU A 39 -6.86 -2.21 -10.59
CA GLU A 39 -5.99 -2.68 -11.66
C GLU A 39 -4.49 -2.74 -11.29
N ASP A 40 -4.08 -2.27 -10.11
CA ASP A 40 -2.68 -2.19 -9.68
C ASP A 40 -2.13 -3.54 -9.18
N ARG A 41 -2.01 -4.46 -10.13
CA ARG A 41 -1.58 -5.83 -9.87
C ARG A 41 -0.11 -5.95 -9.46
N VAL A 42 0.73 -5.02 -9.92
CA VAL A 42 2.18 -5.06 -9.64
C VAL A 42 2.43 -4.76 -8.16
N ASN A 43 1.84 -3.68 -7.64
CA ASN A 43 2.01 -3.34 -6.22
C ASN A 43 1.29 -4.37 -5.33
N TRP A 44 0.11 -4.85 -5.76
CA TRP A 44 -0.59 -5.94 -5.05
C TRP A 44 0.30 -7.18 -4.88
N LEU A 45 0.86 -7.70 -5.97
CA LEU A 45 1.71 -8.90 -5.93
C LEU A 45 2.99 -8.67 -5.13
N SER A 46 3.50 -7.44 -5.11
CA SER A 46 4.72 -7.08 -4.40
C SER A 46 4.51 -7.00 -2.88
N LEU A 47 3.37 -6.46 -2.43
CA LEU A 47 3.10 -6.21 -1.02
C LEU A 47 2.25 -7.30 -0.33
N ARG A 48 1.50 -8.13 -1.06
CA ARG A 48 0.54 -9.10 -0.48
C ARG A 48 1.12 -10.10 0.53
N ASN A 49 2.43 -10.29 0.54
CA ASN A 49 3.12 -11.22 1.43
C ASN A 49 3.72 -10.54 2.67
N GLU A 50 3.63 -9.21 2.78
CA GLU A 50 4.20 -8.47 3.89
C GLU A 50 3.26 -8.52 5.12
N PRO A 51 3.69 -9.10 6.26
CA PRO A 51 2.83 -9.24 7.43
C PRO A 51 2.41 -7.92 8.08
N THR A 52 3.20 -6.85 7.88
CA THR A 52 2.91 -5.53 8.44
C THR A 52 1.98 -4.68 7.57
N VAL A 53 1.55 -5.21 6.42
CA VAL A 53 0.72 -4.51 5.43
C VAL A 53 -0.62 -5.21 5.28
N HIS A 54 -1.70 -4.44 5.44
CA HIS A 54 -3.03 -4.80 4.97
C HIS A 54 -3.25 -4.11 3.63
N LEU A 55 -3.58 -4.87 2.59
CA LEU A 55 -3.93 -4.33 1.27
C LEU A 55 -5.44 -4.27 1.10
N LEU A 56 -5.94 -3.15 0.57
CA LEU A 56 -7.31 -3.02 0.10
C LEU A 56 -7.34 -2.29 -1.24
N GLU A 57 -8.32 -2.65 -2.05
CA GLU A 57 -8.71 -1.83 -3.20
C GLU A 57 -9.52 -0.63 -2.72
N ALA A 58 -9.40 0.51 -3.40
CA ALA A 58 -10.07 1.76 -3.01
C ALA A 58 -11.60 1.59 -2.82
N GLY A 59 -12.25 0.79 -3.67
CA GLY A 59 -13.69 0.51 -3.59
C GLY A 59 -14.11 -0.36 -2.40
N GLN A 60 -13.17 -1.02 -1.71
CA GLN A 60 -13.41 -1.88 -0.55
C GLN A 60 -13.01 -1.22 0.78
N LEU A 61 -12.54 0.04 0.75
CA LEU A 61 -12.11 0.74 1.94
C LEU A 61 -13.25 0.95 2.93
N ASN A 62 -13.00 0.59 4.19
CA ASN A 62 -13.95 0.79 5.27
C ASN A 62 -13.29 1.47 6.48
N THR A 63 -14.11 2.09 7.33
CA THR A 63 -13.64 2.85 8.49
C THR A 63 -12.94 1.98 9.53
N TYR A 64 -13.29 0.70 9.62
CA TYR A 64 -12.68 -0.20 10.60
C TYR A 64 -11.19 -0.41 10.30
N ASP A 65 -10.85 -0.68 9.04
CA ASP A 65 -9.45 -0.86 8.62
C ASP A 65 -8.63 0.41 8.79
N VAL A 66 -9.24 1.58 8.53
CA VAL A 66 -8.60 2.88 8.78
C VAL A 66 -8.30 3.09 10.26
N LEU A 67 -9.21 2.74 11.16
CA LEU A 67 -9.02 2.91 12.61
C LEU A 67 -8.06 1.88 13.22
N LEU A 68 -7.92 0.70 12.61
CA LEU A 68 -7.03 -0.35 13.07
C LEU A 68 -5.57 -0.09 12.68
N SER A 69 -5.35 0.66 11.59
CA SER A 69 -4.01 0.96 11.07
C SER A 69 -3.38 2.18 11.73
N GLU A 70 -2.06 2.12 11.87
CA GLU A 70 -1.23 3.23 12.37
C GLU A 70 -1.04 4.28 11.27
N ASP A 71 -0.79 3.82 10.05
CA ASP A 71 -0.72 4.65 8.86
C ASP A 71 -1.56 4.06 7.72
N VAL A 72 -2.13 4.97 6.92
CA VAL A 72 -2.87 4.64 5.71
C VAL A 72 -2.15 5.30 4.54
N ILE A 73 -1.75 4.51 3.57
CA ILE A 73 -1.01 4.95 2.39
C ILE A 73 -1.83 4.63 1.16
N PHE A 74 -2.00 5.62 0.29
CA PHE A 74 -2.68 5.43 -0.98
C PHE A 74 -1.66 5.55 -2.11
N THR A 75 -1.82 4.76 -3.17
CA THR A 75 -1.21 5.10 -4.45
C THR A 75 -1.95 6.29 -5.06
N SER A 76 -1.28 7.10 -5.88
CA SER A 76 -1.92 8.24 -6.54
C SER A 76 -3.15 7.81 -7.34
N GLU A 77 -3.09 6.67 -8.05
CA GLU A 77 -4.21 6.08 -8.79
C GLU A 77 -5.40 5.67 -7.91
N ALA A 78 -5.17 5.41 -6.62
CA ALA A 78 -6.24 5.08 -5.66
C ALA A 78 -6.87 6.33 -5.02
N LEU A 79 -6.25 7.49 -5.16
CA LEU A 79 -6.75 8.79 -4.68
C LEU A 79 -7.54 9.56 -5.74
N ASP A 80 -7.19 9.37 -7.01
CA ASP A 80 -7.86 9.96 -8.17
C ASP A 80 -9.22 9.31 -8.47
#